data_AF-A0A9E3MGY1-F1
#
_entry.id   AF-A0A9E3MGY1-F1
#
_cell.length_a   1.000
_cell.length_b   1.000
_cell.length_c   1.000
_cell.angle_alpha   90.00
_cell.angle_beta   90.00
_cell.angle_gamma   90.00
#
_symmetry.space_group_name_H-M   'P 1'
#
loop_
_entity.id
_entity.type
_entity.pdbx_description
1 polymer ?
#
loop_
_entity_poly.entity_id
_entity_poly.type
_entity_poly.pdbx_seq_one_letter_code
_entity_poly.pdbx_strand_id
1 'polypeptide(L)' 'MQTIEEQVRAQQRRWLVTGSAGFIGSHLIEALLRLGQRVTSLDNFSTGHQRNLD' A
#
# COMPACT_ATOMS: atom_id res chain seq x y z
N MET A 1 -15.97 18.76 -4.87
CA MET A 1 -15.71 17.74 -3.85
C MET A 1 -14.31 17.22 -4.11
N GLN A 2 -13.39 17.27 -3.13
CA GLN A 2 -12.04 16.75 -3.34
C GLN A 2 -12.05 15.22 -3.33
N THR A 3 -11.22 14.61 -4.16
CA THR A 3 -11.07 13.15 -4.23
C THR A 3 -10.24 12.63 -3.05
N ILE A 4 -10.34 11.34 -2.74
CA ILE A 4 -9.53 10.73 -1.68
C ILE A 4 -8.03 10.87 -2.02
N GLU A 5 -7.66 10.72 -3.30
CA GLU A 5 -6.27 10.85 -3.73
C GLU A 5 -5.72 12.25 -3.51
N GLU A 6 -6.51 13.30 -3.75
CA GLU A 6 -6.12 14.69 -3.48
C GLU A 6 -5.84 14.90 -1.99
N GLN A 7 -6.69 14.37 -1.12
CA GLN A 7 -6.51 14.46 0.34
C GLN A 7 -5.27 13.70 0.81
N VAL A 8 -5.01 12.52 0.24
CA VAL A 8 -3.83 11.71 0.58
C VAL A 8 -2.55 12.39 0.09
N ARG A 9 -2.54 12.97 -1.11
CA ARG A 9 -1.38 13.72 -1.63
C ARG A 9 -1.08 14.99 -0.85
N ALA A 10 -2.12 15.67 -0.33
CA ALA A 10 -1.96 16.92 0.40
C ALA A 10 -1.09 16.77 1.67
N GLN A 11 -1.02 15.56 2.24
CA GLN A 11 -0.19 15.32 3.42
C GLN A 11 0.38 13.90 3.45
N GLN A 12 1.72 13.79 3.41
CA GLN A 12 2.41 12.52 3.60
C GLN A 12 2.17 11.97 5.02
N ARG A 13 1.65 10.73 5.11
CA ARG A 13 1.48 9.98 6.35
C ARG A 13 2.31 8.69 6.36
N ARG A 14 2.33 8.01 7.50
CA ARG A 14 2.90 6.66 7.68
C ARG A 14 1.78 5.63 7.75
N TRP A 15 1.83 4.64 6.87
CA TRP A 15 0.81 3.61 6.72
C TRP A 15 1.40 2.24 7.09
N LEU A 16 0.66 1.43 7.85
CA LEU A 16 0.96 0.01 8.06
C LEU A 16 -0.02 -0.79 7.21
N VAL A 17 0.49 -1.61 6.30
CA VAL A 17 -0.32 -2.49 5.46
C VAL A 17 -0.05 -3.94 5.84
N THR A 18 -1.07 -4.60 6.40
CA THR A 18 -1.05 -6.04 6.69
C THR A 18 -1.55 -6.84 5.48
N GLY A 19 -1.01 -8.04 5.24
CA GLY A 19 -1.38 -8.82 4.05
C GLY A 19 -0.79 -8.21 2.77
N SER A 20 0.35 -7.53 2.90
CA SER A 20 1.02 -6.78 1.84
C SER A 20 1.51 -7.61 0.65
N ALA A 21 1.72 -8.92 0.83
CA ALA A 21 2.11 -9.83 -0.26
C ALA A 21 0.88 -10.45 -0.97
N GLY A 22 -0.34 -10.19 -0.47
CA GLY A 22 -1.59 -10.55 -1.13
C GLY A 22 -1.96 -9.58 -2.27
N PHE A 23 -2.93 -9.98 -3.10
CA PHE A 23 -3.37 -9.20 -4.27
C PHE A 23 -3.80 -7.77 -3.91
N ILE A 24 -4.66 -7.59 -2.91
CA ILE A 24 -5.14 -6.25 -2.52
C ILE A 24 -4.03 -5.44 -1.85
N GLY A 25 -3.26 -6.09 -0.97
CA GLY A 25 -2.18 -5.45 -0.23
C GLY A 25 -1.11 -4.88 -1.15
N SER A 26 -0.67 -5.63 -2.16
CA SER A 26 0.36 -5.17 -3.09
C SER A 26 -0.09 -3.97 -3.92
N HIS A 27 -1.32 -3.99 -4.47
CA HIS A 27 -1.87 -2.87 -5.23
C HIS A 27 -2.12 -1.62 -4.36
N LEU A 28 -2.54 -1.81 -3.10
CA LEU A 28 -2.71 -0.70 -2.18
C LEU A 28 -1.37 -0.04 -1.84
N ILE A 29 -0.33 -0.84 -1.61
CA ILE A 29 1.03 -0.32 -1.38
C ILE A 29 1.51 0.46 -2.60
N GLU A 30 1.36 -0.09 -3.80
CA GLU A 30 1.73 0.59 -5.04
C GLU A 30 1.01 1.94 -5.18
N ALA A 31 -0.31 1.98 -4.95
CA ALA A 31 -1.08 3.21 -5.00
C ALA A 31 -0.59 4.24 -3.96
N LEU A 32 -0.40 3.83 -2.70
CA LEU A 32 0.08 4.73 -1.63
C LEU A 32 1.48 5.29 -1.93
N LEU A 33 2.38 4.46 -2.46
CA LEU A 33 3.72 4.91 -2.88
C LEU A 33 3.66 5.93 -4.02
N ARG A 34 2.80 5.71 -5.04
CA ARG A 34 2.55 6.67 -6.14
C ARG A 34 1.92 7.99 -5.66
N LEU A 35 1.23 7.96 -4.52
CA LEU A 35 0.69 9.14 -3.82
C LEU A 35 1.72 9.79 -2.87
N GLY A 36 2.99 9.35 -2.90
CA GLY A 36 4.07 9.93 -2.10
C GLY A 36 4.01 9.57 -0.61
N GLN A 37 3.31 8.51 -0.24
CA GLN A 37 3.15 8.10 1.15
C GLN A 37 4.32 7.25 1.66
N ARG A 38 4.52 7.23 2.98
CA ARG A 38 5.45 6.27 3.62
C ARG A 38 4.69 5.04 4.07
N VAL A 39 5.16 3.87 3.67
CA VAL A 39 4.46 2.61 3.91
C VAL A 39 5.39 1.61 4.59
N THR A 40 4.88 0.92 5.61
CA THR A 40 5.48 -0.24 6.26
C THR A 40 4.60 -1.44 5.99
N SER A 41 5.18 -2.51 5.47
CA SER A 41 4.47 -3.74 5.12
C SER A 41 4.63 -4.81 6.22
N LEU A 42 3.58 -5.59 6.45
CA LEU A 42 3.61 -6.76 7.33
C LEU A 42 2.83 -7.91 6.69
N ASP A 43 3.50 -9.04 6.44
CA ASP A 43 2.88 -10.22 5.85
C ASP A 43 3.46 -11.49 6.48
N ASN A 44 2.66 -12.57 6.50
CA ASN A 44 3.07 -13.88 7.02
C ASN A 44 3.28 -14.93 5.91
N PHE A 45 3.18 -14.52 4.64
CA PHE A 45 3.30 -15.34 3.42
C PHE A 45 2.42 -16.61 3.41
N SER A 46 1.35 -16.65 4.21
CA SER A 46 0.51 -17.85 4.33
C SER A 46 -0.27 -18.16 3.05
N THR A 47 -0.59 -17.15 2.23
CA THR A 47 -1.26 -17.27 0.93
C THR A 47 -0.62 -16.44 -0.19
N GLY A 48 0.38 -15.61 0.14
CA GLY A 48 1.06 -14.72 -0.81
C GLY A 48 2.17 -15.42 -1.58
N HIS A 49 2.06 -15.50 -2.91
CA HIS A 49 3.14 -15.95 -3.77
C HIS A 49 4.18 -14.83 -3.94
N GLN A 50 5.48 -15.15 -3.85
CA GLN A 50 6.60 -14.21 -4.06
C GLN A 50 6.44 -13.34 -5.32
N ARG A 51 5.80 -13.87 -6.37
CA ARG A 51 5.50 -13.17 -7.64
C ARG A 51 4.70 -11.86 -7.52
N ASN A 52 4.06 -11.58 -6.37
CA ASN A 52 3.27 -10.36 -6.17
C ASN A 52 4.08 -9.17 -5.65
N LEU A 53 5.37 -9.39 -5.33
CA LEU A 53 6.30 -8.38 -4.81
C LEU A 53 7.44 -8.04 -5.78
N ASP A 54 7.49 -8.70 -6.94
CA ASP A 54 8.42 -8.40 -8.04
C ASP A 54 7.94 -7.21 -8.89
#